data_AF-A0A9E2HDP0-F1
#
_entry.id   AF-A0A9E2HDP0-F1
#
_cell.length_a   1.000
_cell.length_b   1.000
_cell.length_c   1.000
_cell.angle_alpha   90.00
_cell.angle_beta   90.00
_cell.angle_gamma   90.00
#
_symmetry.space_group_name_H-M   'P 1'
#
loop_
_entity.id
_entity.type
_entity.pdbx_description
1 polymer ?
#
loop_
_entity_poly.entity_id
_entity_poly.type
_entity_poly.pdbx_seq_one_letter_code
_entity_poly.pdbx_strand_id
1 'polypeptide(L)'
;MNTPYSLKELERRAYRSTFEDGIYDILFGLLFLIFAAIPILEAAGLSRFIGYSLLIIPPALPLLGKRLITIPRMGAVEFGPRRKSRRRLILIITGIVIFLMLPIMISTVSNGLSGSMGWMVIALLALPVFIIAVYAMDFPRLWIYAALLLAGPVESEFLLRYIGSPLNTSISFGLPGVVVLIVGLSLLFSFIQKYPKVAPEANHAG
;
A
#
# COMPACT_ATOMS: atom_id res chain seq x y z
N MET A 1 37.01 16.19 -0.37
CA MET A 1 36.72 15.74 -1.75
C MET A 1 35.21 15.61 -1.90
N ASN A 2 34.54 16.61 -2.47
CA ASN A 2 33.11 16.53 -2.77
C ASN A 2 32.97 15.78 -4.09
N THR A 3 32.55 14.51 -4.05
CA THR A 3 32.16 13.81 -5.27
C THR A 3 30.99 14.59 -5.89
N PRO A 4 31.03 14.91 -7.19
CA PRO A 4 29.91 15.56 -7.84
C PRO A 4 28.79 14.52 -7.92
N TYR A 5 27.90 14.50 -6.92
CA TYR A 5 26.68 13.72 -7.01
C TYR A 5 25.97 14.11 -8.30
N SER A 6 25.70 13.14 -9.16
CA SER A 6 24.90 13.39 -10.35
C SER A 6 23.56 13.96 -9.91
N LEU A 7 23.10 15.06 -10.53
CA LEU A 7 21.79 15.69 -10.22
C LEU A 7 20.65 14.66 -10.18
N LYS A 8 20.75 13.62 -11.01
CA LYS A 8 19.81 12.49 -11.06
C LYS A 8 19.77 11.66 -9.78
N GLU A 9 20.91 11.47 -9.12
CA GLU A 9 21.01 10.72 -7.87
C GLU A 9 20.48 11.53 -6.68
N LEU A 10 20.76 12.84 -6.65
CA LEU A 10 20.18 13.75 -5.66
C LEU A 10 18.65 13.78 -5.76
N GLU A 11 18.10 13.92 -6.97
CA GLU A 11 16.65 13.87 -7.20
C GLU A 11 16.07 12.51 -6.77
N ARG A 12 16.75 11.39 -7.06
CA ARG A 12 16.31 10.05 -6.64
C ARG A 12 16.30 9.90 -5.13
N ARG A 13 17.30 10.44 -4.43
CA ARG A 13 17.38 10.39 -2.97
C ARG A 13 16.29 11.24 -2.33
N ALA A 14 16.09 12.46 -2.81
CA ALA A 14 15.01 13.35 -2.38
C ALA A 14 13.61 12.75 -2.65
N TYR A 15 13.45 12.04 -3.77
CA TYR A 15 12.21 11.32 -4.05
C TYR A 15 11.97 10.18 -3.04
N ARG A 16 13.01 9.39 -2.73
CA ARG A 16 12.90 8.27 -1.79
C ARG A 16 12.60 8.70 -0.36
N SER A 17 13.17 9.82 0.10
CA SER A 17 12.87 10.34 1.43
C SER A 17 11.39 10.68 1.61
N THR A 18 10.65 10.95 0.53
CA THR A 18 9.20 11.13 0.62
C THR A 18 8.45 9.87 1.03
N PHE A 19 9.04 8.66 0.92
CA PHE A 19 8.43 7.39 1.35
C PHE A 19 8.98 6.88 2.68
N GLU A 20 9.83 7.64 3.36
CA GLU A 20 10.40 7.26 4.66
C GLU A 20 9.47 7.56 5.85
N ASP A 21 8.33 8.22 5.60
CA ASP A 21 7.37 8.64 6.63
C ASP A 21 6.42 7.54 7.12
N GLY A 22 6.53 6.30 6.62
CA GLY A 22 5.73 5.17 7.07
C GLY A 22 4.26 5.19 6.63
N ILE A 23 3.79 6.23 5.92
CA ILE A 23 2.35 6.35 5.57
C ILE A 23 1.92 5.26 4.60
N TYR A 24 2.79 4.89 3.65
CA TYR A 24 2.49 3.79 2.74
C TYR A 24 2.57 2.44 3.43
N ASP A 25 3.49 2.27 4.38
CA ASP A 25 3.59 1.08 5.21
C ASP A 25 2.28 0.89 6.02
N ILE A 26 1.73 1.95 6.61
CA ILE A 26 0.42 1.93 7.28
C ILE A 26 -0.71 1.55 6.31
N LEU A 27 -0.71 2.11 5.09
CA LEU A 27 -1.70 1.75 4.06
C LEU A 27 -1.67 0.24 3.78
N PHE A 28 -0.50 -0.35 3.56
CA PHE A 28 -0.40 -1.78 3.24
C PHE A 28 -0.72 -2.67 4.43
N GLY A 29 -0.34 -2.25 5.64
CA GLY A 29 -0.75 -2.92 6.87
C GLY A 29 -2.28 -2.96 7.01
N LEU A 30 -2.95 -1.81 6.82
CA LEU A 30 -4.41 -1.74 6.88
C LEU A 30 -5.08 -2.58 5.78
N LEU A 31 -4.51 -2.57 4.57
CA LEU A 31 -5.00 -3.34 3.43
C LEU A 31 -4.96 -4.85 3.72
N PHE A 32 -3.87 -5.34 4.32
CA PHE A 32 -3.78 -6.74 4.76
C PHE A 32 -4.75 -7.08 5.89
N LEU A 33 -4.94 -6.18 6.87
CA LEU A 33 -5.92 -6.39 7.92
C LEU A 33 -7.35 -6.45 7.38
N ILE A 34 -7.68 -5.66 6.37
CA ILE A 34 -8.98 -5.75 5.69
C ILE A 34 -9.14 -7.11 5.00
N PHE A 35 -8.11 -7.59 4.28
CA PHE A 35 -8.16 -8.94 3.70
C PHE A 35 -8.31 -10.03 4.76
N ALA A 36 -7.69 -9.87 5.92
CA ALA A 36 -7.85 -10.78 7.06
C ALA A 36 -9.27 -10.74 7.65
N ALA A 37 -9.93 -9.58 7.61
CA ALA A 37 -11.25 -9.37 8.19
C ALA A 37 -12.41 -9.82 7.28
N ILE A 38 -12.26 -9.73 5.94
CA ILE A 38 -13.33 -10.06 4.98
C ILE A 38 -13.97 -11.45 5.25
N PRO A 39 -13.20 -12.54 5.42
CA PRO A 39 -13.78 -13.85 5.70
C PRO A 39 -14.49 -13.95 7.05
N ILE A 40 -14.01 -13.21 8.07
CA ILE A 40 -14.65 -13.15 9.40
C ILE A 40 -16.00 -12.44 9.29
N LEU A 41 -16.04 -11.32 8.57
CA LEU A 41 -17.29 -10.57 8.33
C LEU A 41 -18.29 -11.44 7.55
N GLU A 42 -17.83 -12.17 6.54
CA GLU A 42 -18.66 -13.13 5.81
C GLU A 42 -19.22 -14.23 6.73
N ALA A 43 -18.37 -14.81 7.58
CA ALA A 43 -18.80 -15.83 8.55
C ALA A 43 -19.81 -15.27 9.57
N ALA A 44 -19.76 -13.97 9.87
CA ALA A 44 -20.73 -13.27 10.71
C ALA A 44 -22.04 -12.92 9.97
N GLY A 45 -22.20 -13.33 8.71
CA GLY A 45 -23.40 -13.10 7.91
C GLY A 45 -23.41 -11.78 7.13
N LEU A 46 -22.31 -11.02 7.13
CA LEU A 46 -22.19 -9.82 6.30
C LEU A 46 -21.85 -10.18 4.86
N SER A 47 -22.45 -9.45 3.93
CA SER A 47 -22.14 -9.62 2.51
C SER A 47 -20.67 -9.28 2.21
N ARG A 48 -20.04 -10.08 1.33
CA ARG A 48 -18.69 -9.80 0.80
C ARG A 48 -18.56 -8.40 0.21
N PHE A 49 -19.64 -7.86 -0.36
CA PHE A 49 -19.67 -6.50 -0.90
C PHE A 49 -19.36 -5.43 0.17
N ILE A 50 -19.84 -5.64 1.40
CA ILE A 50 -19.54 -4.76 2.54
C ILE A 50 -18.08 -4.92 2.96
N GLY A 51 -17.55 -6.16 2.98
CA GLY A 51 -16.14 -6.39 3.26
C GLY A 51 -15.21 -5.72 2.25
N TYR A 52 -15.53 -5.83 0.95
CA TYR A 52 -14.74 -5.20 -0.11
C TYR A 52 -14.85 -3.67 -0.16
N SER A 53 -15.98 -3.08 0.27
CA SER A 53 -16.11 -1.62 0.30
C SER A 53 -15.13 -0.96 1.29
N LEU A 54 -14.67 -1.69 2.31
CA LEU A 54 -13.63 -1.24 3.24
C LEU A 54 -12.28 -0.97 2.55
N LEU A 55 -12.01 -1.61 1.40
CA LEU A 55 -10.77 -1.39 0.62
C LEU A 55 -10.65 0.02 0.04
N ILE A 56 -11.72 0.82 0.08
CA ILE A 56 -11.69 2.24 -0.34
C ILE A 56 -10.96 3.11 0.69
N ILE A 57 -10.90 2.68 1.96
CA ILE A 57 -10.35 3.48 3.07
C ILE A 57 -8.82 3.61 2.99
N PRO A 58 -8.02 2.54 2.82
CA PRO A 58 -6.56 2.65 2.83
C PRO A 58 -5.99 3.64 1.79
N PRO A 59 -6.46 3.68 0.53
CA PRO A 59 -5.97 4.66 -0.46
C PRO A 59 -6.17 6.13 -0.08
N ALA A 60 -7.13 6.45 0.79
CA ALA A 60 -7.34 7.81 1.29
C ALA A 60 -6.24 8.26 2.26
N LEU A 61 -5.59 7.32 2.96
CA LEU A 61 -4.53 7.62 3.94
C LEU A 61 -3.31 8.34 3.34
N PRO A 62 -2.69 7.91 2.24
CA PRO A 62 -1.58 8.66 1.65
C PRO A 62 -2.02 10.01 1.08
N LEU A 63 -3.27 10.13 0.58
CA LEU A 63 -3.77 11.42 0.09
C LEU A 63 -3.88 12.45 1.21
N LEU A 64 -4.47 12.06 2.35
CA LEU A 64 -4.66 12.94 3.50
C LEU A 64 -3.40 13.06 4.35
N GLY A 65 -2.77 11.93 4.68
CA GLY A 65 -1.58 11.85 5.51
C GLY A 65 -0.40 12.62 4.93
N LYS A 66 -0.14 12.51 3.61
CA LYS A 66 0.93 13.31 2.99
C LYS A 66 0.62 14.79 3.08
N ARG A 67 -0.62 15.20 2.79
CA ARG A 67 -1.03 16.60 2.79
C ARG A 67 -1.01 17.23 4.18
N LEU A 68 -1.38 16.48 5.21
CA LEU A 68 -1.50 16.98 6.58
C LEU A 68 -0.22 16.81 7.40
N ILE A 69 0.58 15.77 7.13
CA ILE A 69 1.75 15.41 7.95
C ILE A 69 3.04 15.71 7.22
N THR A 70 3.23 15.14 6.03
CA THR A 70 4.51 15.11 5.32
C THR A 70 4.85 16.44 4.65
N ILE A 71 3.91 17.01 3.88
CA ILE A 71 4.12 18.26 3.14
C ILE A 71 4.42 19.44 4.07
N PRO A 72 3.72 19.65 5.21
CA PRO A 72 4.04 20.76 6.10
C PRO A 72 5.39 20.64 6.82
N ARG A 73 6.01 19.46 6.85
CA ARG A 73 7.27 19.19 7.56
C ARG A 73 8.49 19.18 6.66
N MET A 74 8.37 18.61 5.46
CA MET A 74 9.46 18.54 4.49
C MET A 74 9.40 19.61 3.40
N GLY A 75 8.29 20.34 3.32
CA GLY A 75 7.98 21.20 2.18
C GLY A 75 7.49 20.40 0.96
N ALA A 76 7.09 21.12 -0.09
CA ALA A 76 6.71 20.54 -1.36
C ALA A 76 7.94 20.46 -2.28
N VAL A 77 8.21 19.27 -2.84
CA VAL A 77 9.27 19.08 -3.83
C VAL A 77 8.65 19.03 -5.22
N GLU A 78 9.11 19.89 -6.12
CA GLU A 78 8.76 19.80 -7.53
C GLU A 78 9.71 18.85 -8.25
N PHE A 79 9.16 17.72 -8.72
CA PHE A 79 9.93 16.75 -9.51
C PHE A 79 10.05 17.18 -10.98
N GLY A 80 11.15 16.80 -11.62
CA GLY A 80 11.42 17.14 -13.01
C GLY A 80 10.39 16.57 -14.00
N PRO A 81 10.29 17.14 -15.22
CA PRO A 81 9.28 16.77 -16.23
C PRO A 81 9.33 15.28 -16.61
N ARG A 82 10.52 14.68 -16.60
CA ARG A 82 10.71 13.24 -16.87
C ARG A 82 10.03 12.33 -15.83
N ARG A 83 9.99 12.72 -14.56
CA ARG A 83 9.28 11.96 -13.52
C ARG A 83 7.77 12.18 -13.60
N LYS A 84 7.33 13.40 -13.95
CA LYS A 84 5.90 13.70 -14.18
C LYS A 84 5.33 12.87 -15.33
N SER A 85 6.02 12.78 -16.46
CA SER A 85 5.59 11.96 -17.60
C SER A 85 5.59 10.47 -17.28
N ARG A 86 6.64 9.96 -16.61
CA ARG A 86 6.72 8.58 -16.13
C ARG A 86 5.57 8.23 -15.19
N ARG A 87 5.27 9.09 -14.21
CA ARG A 87 4.13 8.91 -13.29
C ARG A 87 2.80 8.88 -14.03
N ARG A 88 2.58 9.76 -15.00
CA ARG A 88 1.36 9.76 -15.81
C ARG A 88 1.21 8.46 -16.60
N LEU A 89 2.28 8.00 -17.25
CA LEU A 89 2.28 6.74 -17.99
C LEU A 89 1.94 5.56 -17.08
N ILE A 90 2.56 5.48 -15.90
CA ILE A 90 2.27 4.46 -14.90
C ILE A 90 0.82 4.49 -14.46
N LEU A 91 0.26 5.68 -14.19
CA LEU A 91 -1.14 5.81 -13.81
C LEU A 91 -2.09 5.33 -14.91
N ILE A 92 -1.78 5.62 -16.17
CA ILE A 92 -2.54 5.13 -17.33
C ILE A 92 -2.46 3.61 -17.41
N ILE A 93 -1.25 3.03 -17.36
CA ILE A 93 -1.07 1.57 -17.42
C ILE A 93 -1.78 0.90 -16.25
N THR A 94 -1.64 1.44 -15.03
CA THR A 94 -2.32 0.92 -13.83
C THR A 94 -3.83 0.99 -13.98
N GLY A 95 -4.36 2.10 -14.49
CA GLY A 95 -5.79 2.27 -14.77
C GLY A 95 -6.31 1.26 -15.79
N ILE A 96 -5.56 1.03 -16.88
CA ILE A 96 -5.88 0.01 -17.89
C ILE A 96 -5.88 -1.39 -17.27
N VAL A 97 -4.86 -1.73 -16.49
CA VAL A 97 -4.75 -3.03 -15.82
C VAL A 97 -5.95 -3.25 -14.90
N ILE A 98 -6.29 -2.27 -14.05
CA ILE A 98 -7.47 -2.35 -13.16
C ILE A 98 -8.76 -2.48 -13.96
N PHE A 99 -8.91 -1.72 -15.04
CA PHE A 99 -10.09 -1.78 -15.90
C PHE A 99 -10.26 -3.15 -16.56
N LEU A 100 -9.17 -3.75 -17.05
CA LEU A 100 -9.19 -5.11 -17.62
C LEU A 100 -9.43 -6.19 -16.56
N MET A 101 -9.09 -5.92 -15.31
CA MET A 101 -9.28 -6.86 -14.18
C MET A 101 -10.69 -6.86 -13.62
N LEU A 102 -11.42 -5.75 -13.73
CA LEU A 102 -12.78 -5.62 -13.19
C LEU A 102 -13.75 -6.71 -13.68
N PRO A 103 -13.85 -7.03 -14.99
CA PRO A 103 -14.72 -8.10 -15.46
C PRO A 103 -14.36 -9.48 -14.89
N ILE A 104 -13.06 -9.75 -14.72
CA ILE A 104 -12.56 -11.01 -14.15
C ILE A 104 -12.94 -11.09 -12.67
N MET A 105 -12.78 -9.99 -11.93
CA MET A 105 -13.21 -9.92 -10.52
C MET A 105 -14.73 -10.09 -10.39
N ILE A 106 -15.52 -9.40 -11.20
CA ILE A 106 -16.99 -9.50 -11.19
C ILE A 106 -17.41 -10.94 -11.48
N SER A 107 -16.83 -11.56 -12.51
CA SER A 107 -17.06 -12.96 -12.88
C SER A 107 -16.69 -13.93 -11.75
N THR A 108 -15.57 -13.69 -11.06
CA THR A 108 -15.13 -14.54 -9.94
C THR A 108 -16.10 -14.47 -8.77
N VAL A 109 -16.59 -13.27 -8.45
CA VAL A 109 -17.57 -13.06 -7.38
C VAL A 109 -18.95 -13.61 -7.77
N SER A 110 -19.39 -13.41 -9.02
CA SER A 110 -20.72 -13.81 -9.49
C SER A 110 -20.86 -15.31 -9.71
N ASN A 111 -19.81 -15.97 -10.19
CA ASN A 111 -19.82 -17.41 -10.49
C ASN A 111 -19.57 -18.28 -9.25
N GLY A 112 -19.51 -17.68 -8.05
CA GLY A 112 -19.33 -18.42 -6.81
C GLY A 112 -17.98 -19.13 -6.71
N LEU A 113 -16.95 -18.66 -7.44
CA LEU A 113 -15.57 -19.08 -7.22
C LEU A 113 -15.18 -18.65 -5.80
N SER A 114 -15.40 -19.56 -4.86
CA SER A 114 -15.25 -19.38 -3.43
C SER A 114 -14.07 -20.19 -2.93
N GLY A 115 -13.56 -19.83 -1.75
CA GLY A 115 -12.35 -20.45 -1.20
C GLY A 115 -11.07 -19.96 -1.88
N SER A 116 -10.04 -20.81 -1.88
CA SER A 116 -8.68 -20.43 -2.27
C SER A 116 -8.51 -20.08 -3.74
N MET A 117 -9.30 -20.66 -4.65
CA MET A 117 -9.21 -20.37 -6.07
C MET A 117 -9.54 -18.90 -6.38
N GLY A 118 -10.55 -18.34 -5.72
CA GLY A 118 -10.89 -16.92 -5.85
C GLY A 118 -9.77 -16.00 -5.34
N TRP A 119 -9.18 -16.33 -4.20
CA TRP A 119 -8.06 -15.57 -3.62
C TRP A 119 -6.79 -15.64 -4.46
N MET A 120 -6.49 -16.79 -5.07
CA MET A 120 -5.36 -16.94 -6.00
C MET A 120 -5.55 -16.09 -7.25
N VAL A 121 -6.76 -16.04 -7.82
CA VAL A 121 -7.08 -15.16 -8.95
C VAL A 121 -6.87 -13.71 -8.54
N ILE A 122 -7.42 -13.26 -7.41
CA ILE A 122 -7.25 -11.88 -6.94
C ILE A 122 -5.77 -11.52 -6.76
N ALA A 123 -4.96 -12.39 -6.14
CA ALA A 123 -3.54 -12.14 -5.94
C ALA A 123 -2.76 -12.10 -7.26
N LEU A 124 -3.06 -13.01 -8.19
CA LEU A 124 -2.46 -13.02 -9.53
C LEU A 124 -2.80 -11.74 -10.30
N LEU A 125 -4.03 -11.25 -10.17
CA LEU A 125 -4.44 -9.98 -10.77
C LEU A 125 -3.80 -8.77 -10.07
N ALA A 126 -3.64 -8.79 -8.76
CA ALA A 126 -2.96 -7.69 -8.05
C ALA A 126 -1.47 -7.57 -8.43
N LEU A 127 -0.83 -8.68 -8.82
CA LEU A 127 0.61 -8.74 -9.04
C LEU A 127 1.16 -7.72 -10.07
N PRO A 128 0.64 -7.61 -11.31
CA PRO A 128 1.09 -6.58 -12.25
C PRO A 128 0.99 -5.18 -11.69
N VAL A 129 -0.09 -4.86 -10.95
CA VAL A 129 -0.30 -3.55 -10.33
C VAL A 129 0.79 -3.25 -9.31
N PHE A 130 1.12 -4.22 -8.45
CA PHE A 130 2.20 -4.08 -7.48
C PHE A 130 3.56 -3.94 -8.15
N ILE A 131 3.88 -4.76 -9.15
CA ILE A 131 5.14 -4.66 -9.90
C ILE A 131 5.28 -3.26 -10.52
N ILE A 132 4.25 -2.79 -11.22
CA ILE A 132 4.21 -1.45 -11.83
C ILE A 132 4.42 -0.38 -10.74
N ALA A 133 3.74 -0.50 -9.60
CA ALA A 133 3.86 0.43 -8.48
C ALA A 133 5.29 0.45 -7.89
N VAL A 134 5.95 -0.70 -7.78
CA VAL A 134 7.35 -0.78 -7.30
C VAL A 134 8.29 -0.05 -8.24
N TYR A 135 8.20 -0.33 -9.55
CA TYR A 135 9.01 0.35 -10.55
C TYR A 135 8.74 1.85 -10.62
N ALA A 136 7.49 2.25 -10.39
CA ALA A 136 7.06 3.64 -10.41
C ALA A 136 7.55 4.45 -9.22
N MET A 137 7.40 3.89 -8.03
CA MET A 137 7.59 4.59 -6.76
C MET A 137 9.03 4.51 -6.27
N ASP A 138 9.92 3.76 -6.94
CA ASP A 138 11.31 3.57 -6.53
C ASP A 138 11.43 3.15 -5.04
N PHE A 139 10.38 2.49 -4.52
CA PHE A 139 10.15 2.22 -3.10
C PHE A 139 10.47 0.76 -2.76
N PRO A 140 11.66 0.45 -2.19
CA PRO A 140 12.13 -0.93 -2.09
C PRO A 140 11.26 -1.82 -1.20
N ARG A 141 10.67 -1.26 -0.12
CA ARG A 141 9.82 -2.02 0.82
C ARG A 141 8.55 -2.56 0.16
N LEU A 142 8.11 -1.96 -0.93
CA LEU A 142 6.93 -2.43 -1.68
C LEU A 142 7.14 -3.82 -2.29
N TRP A 143 8.38 -4.25 -2.57
CA TRP A 143 8.67 -5.63 -2.96
C TRP A 143 8.27 -6.63 -1.88
N ILE A 144 8.51 -6.30 -0.61
CA ILE A 144 8.15 -7.15 0.53
C ILE A 144 6.62 -7.26 0.61
N TYR A 145 5.90 -6.15 0.46
CA TYR A 145 4.43 -6.17 0.50
C TYR A 145 3.82 -6.90 -0.69
N ALA A 146 4.40 -6.75 -1.89
CA ALA A 146 4.00 -7.54 -3.04
C ALA A 146 4.18 -9.04 -2.78
N ALA A 147 5.33 -9.44 -2.21
CA ALA A 147 5.60 -10.83 -1.87
C ALA A 147 4.64 -11.37 -0.80
N LEU A 148 4.36 -10.59 0.26
CA LEU A 148 3.39 -10.97 1.30
C LEU A 148 1.97 -11.13 0.75
N LEU A 149 1.56 -10.25 -0.17
CA LEU A 149 0.26 -10.35 -0.82
C LEU A 149 0.12 -11.64 -1.64
N LEU A 150 1.20 -12.05 -2.32
CA LEU A 150 1.24 -13.30 -3.10
C LEU A 150 1.33 -14.55 -2.22
N ALA A 151 2.07 -14.47 -1.13
CA ALA A 151 2.23 -15.57 -0.19
C ALA A 151 0.91 -15.86 0.55
N GLY A 152 0.14 -14.82 0.87
CA GLY A 152 -1.09 -14.93 1.67
C GLY A 152 -2.09 -16.00 1.20
N PRO A 153 -2.51 -16.07 -0.07
CA PRO A 153 -3.41 -17.13 -0.54
C PRO A 153 -2.79 -18.52 -0.46
N VAL A 154 -1.48 -18.66 -0.73
CA VAL A 154 -0.77 -19.94 -0.67
C VAL A 154 -0.67 -20.43 0.78
N GLU A 155 -0.29 -19.54 1.70
CA GLU A 155 -0.26 -19.80 3.14
C GLU A 155 -1.65 -20.12 3.68
N SER A 156 -2.68 -19.39 3.22
CA SER A 156 -4.07 -19.61 3.65
C SER A 156 -4.58 -20.99 3.26
N GLU A 157 -4.25 -21.45 2.05
CA GLU A 157 -4.59 -22.82 1.60
C GLU A 157 -3.85 -23.89 2.39
N PHE A 158 -2.57 -23.64 2.72
CA PHE A 158 -1.81 -24.55 3.58
C PHE A 158 -2.43 -24.64 4.99
N LEU A 159 -2.76 -23.49 5.59
CA LEU A 159 -3.36 -23.40 6.91
C LEU A 159 -4.80 -23.94 6.96
N LEU A 160 -5.53 -23.92 5.85
CA LEU A 160 -6.89 -24.44 5.76
C LEU A 160 -6.99 -25.88 6.29
N ARG A 161 -5.96 -26.69 6.05
CA ARG A 161 -5.89 -28.11 6.47
C ARG A 161 -5.74 -28.30 7.98
N TYR A 162 -5.25 -27.30 8.70
CA TYR A 162 -4.93 -27.40 10.13
C TYR A 162 -5.93 -26.67 11.02
N ILE A 163 -6.36 -25.47 10.61
CA ILE A 163 -7.17 -24.57 11.44
C ILE A 163 -8.53 -24.22 10.84
N GLY A 164 -8.77 -24.56 9.57
CA GLY A 164 -10.03 -24.30 8.89
C GLY A 164 -10.30 -22.83 8.54
N SER A 165 -11.42 -22.61 7.84
CA SER A 165 -11.95 -21.29 7.50
C SER A 165 -12.84 -20.75 8.62
N PRO A 166 -12.87 -19.43 8.93
CA PRO A 166 -12.16 -18.33 8.24
C PRO A 166 -10.75 -18.04 8.79
N LEU A 167 -10.34 -18.71 9.86
CA LEU A 167 -9.11 -18.38 10.61
C LEU A 167 -7.84 -18.52 9.78
N ASN A 168 -7.78 -19.46 8.84
CA ASN A 168 -6.65 -19.62 7.93
C ASN A 168 -6.29 -18.33 7.20
N THR A 169 -7.27 -17.68 6.58
CA THR A 169 -7.07 -16.45 5.80
C THR A 169 -6.77 -15.27 6.72
N SER A 170 -7.47 -15.21 7.86
CA SER A 170 -7.26 -14.17 8.85
C SER A 170 -5.85 -14.22 9.46
N ILE A 171 -5.27 -15.40 9.64
CA ILE A 171 -3.90 -15.53 10.13
C ILE A 171 -2.89 -15.18 9.02
N SER A 172 -3.08 -15.70 7.81
CA SER A 172 -2.17 -15.46 6.67
C SER A 172 -2.03 -13.99 6.30
N PHE A 173 -3.12 -13.21 6.34
CA PHE A 173 -3.05 -11.78 6.08
C PHE A 173 -2.96 -10.92 7.34
N GLY A 174 -3.53 -11.39 8.45
CA GLY A 174 -3.60 -10.62 9.69
C GLY A 174 -2.26 -10.47 10.37
N LEU A 175 -1.47 -11.56 10.49
CA LEU A 175 -0.16 -11.48 11.12
C LEU A 175 0.79 -10.56 10.35
N PRO A 176 0.99 -10.71 9.02
CA PRO A 176 1.79 -9.74 8.26
C PRO A 176 1.20 -8.33 8.31
N GLY A 177 -0.13 -8.20 8.27
CA GLY A 177 -0.82 -6.91 8.37
C GLY A 177 -0.50 -6.16 9.65
N VAL A 178 -0.57 -6.83 10.81
CA VAL A 178 -0.20 -6.25 12.12
C VAL A 178 1.27 -5.84 12.12
N VAL A 179 2.18 -6.70 11.66
CA VAL A 179 3.62 -6.41 11.63
C VAL A 179 3.92 -5.20 10.76
N VAL A 180 3.38 -5.16 9.54
CA VAL A 180 3.58 -4.05 8.60
C VAL A 180 2.98 -2.76 9.16
N LEU A 181 1.82 -2.84 9.80
CA LEU A 181 1.18 -1.69 10.45
C LEU A 181 2.05 -1.14 11.59
N ILE A 182 2.57 -1.99 12.47
CA ILE A 182 3.46 -1.59 13.57
C ILE A 182 4.73 -0.92 13.02
N VAL A 183 5.34 -1.50 11.99
CA VAL A 183 6.51 -0.91 11.32
C VAL A 183 6.16 0.47 10.75
N GLY A 184 5.02 0.60 10.06
CA GLY A 184 4.58 1.87 9.49
C GLY A 184 4.31 2.94 10.55
N LEU A 185 3.66 2.58 11.66
CA LEU A 185 3.43 3.47 12.79
C LEU A 185 4.75 3.90 13.44
N SER A 186 5.69 2.97 13.60
CA SER A 186 7.02 3.25 14.17
C SER A 186 7.83 4.22 13.28
N LEU A 187 7.77 4.04 11.97
CA LEU A 187 8.39 4.93 10.99
C LEU A 187 7.73 6.31 10.99
N LEU A 188 6.40 6.37 11.06
CA LEU A 188 5.66 7.63 11.14
C LEU A 188 6.01 8.40 12.41
N PHE A 189 6.09 7.71 13.55
CA PHE A 189 6.48 8.31 14.82
C PHE A 189 7.92 8.86 14.76
N SER A 190 8.86 8.05 14.27
CA SER A 190 10.26 8.46 14.09
C SER A 190 10.38 9.65 13.12
N PHE A 191 9.57 9.67 12.07
CA PHE A 191 9.51 10.76 11.10
C PHE A 191 9.02 12.06 11.74
N ILE A 192 7.95 12.00 12.54
CA ILE A 192 7.42 13.19 13.24
C ILE A 192 8.44 13.74 14.25
N GLN A 193 9.18 12.87 14.94
CA GLN A 193 10.25 13.29 15.86
C GLN A 193 11.44 13.91 15.12
N LYS A 194 11.84 13.31 14.00
CA LYS A 194 12.98 13.79 13.19
C LYS A 194 12.68 15.10 12.47
N TYR A 195 11.44 15.33 12.07
CA TYR A 195 10.99 16.51 11.35
C TYR A 195 9.88 17.24 12.15
N PRO A 196 10.25 17.95 13.24
CA PRO A 196 9.29 18.78 13.95
C PRO A 196 8.72 19.86 13.02
N LYS A 197 7.46 20.25 13.23
CA LYS A 197 6.89 21.37 12.47
C LYS A 197 7.72 22.61 12.77
N VAL A 198 8.18 23.29 11.72
CA VAL A 198 8.80 24.61 11.87
C VAL A 198 7.73 25.52 12.47
N ALA A 199 7.98 26.05 13.67
CA ALA A 199 7.11 27.05 14.24
C ALA A 199 7.02 28.21 13.24
N PRO A 200 5.83 28.79 12.98
CA PRO A 200 5.78 30.02 12.21
C PRO A 200 6.60 31.02 13.02
N GLU A 201 7.80 31.33 12.54
CA GLU A 201 8.66 32.31 13.19
C GLU A 201 7.81 33.56 13.40
N ALA A 202 7.76 33.98 14.66
CA ALA A 202 7.30 35.29 15.04
C ALA A 202 7.96 36.25 14.05
N ASN A 203 7.16 36.80 13.14
CA ASN A 203 7.54 37.92 12.31
C ASN A 203 8.01 39.00 13.29
N HIS A 204 9.32 39.04 13.51
CA HIS A 204 10.02 40.17 14.07
C HIS A 204 9.83 41.30 13.06
N ALA A 205 8.68 41.96 13.18
CA ALA A 205 8.57 43.37 12.94
C ALA A 205 9.44 44.05 14.01
N GLY A 206 10.49 44.72 13.54
CA GLY A 206 11.44 45.50 14.31
C GLY A 206 12.40 46.14 13.34
#